data_AF-A0A495ZK40-F1
#
_entry.id   AF-A0A495ZK40-F1
#
_cell.length_a   1.000
_cell.length_b   1.000
_cell.length_c   1.000
_cell.angle_alpha   90.00
_cell.angle_beta   90.00
_cell.angle_gamma   90.00
#
_symmetry.space_group_name_H-M   'P 1'
#
loop_
_entity.id
_entity.type
_entity.pdbx_description
1 polymer ?
#
loop_
_entity_poly.entity_id
_entity_poly.type
_entity_poly.pdbx_seq_one_letter_code
_entity_poly.pdbx_strand_id
1 'polypeptide(L)'
;MELGDKEWEIIEPLLPELPKDVRGRPWRGNREVLDGILWVLRTGAPWRDLPEKYPPYQTCHRRFQQWSSDGTLERVQMTLTEMLEKRKKINMSECSIDAKFVPAKKGVSV
;
A
#
# COMPACT_ATOMS: atom_id res chain seq x y z
N MET A 1 5.21 -11.71 4.18
CA MET A 1 4.14 -12.29 3.35
C MET A 1 4.04 -11.38 2.15
N GLU A 2 4.35 -11.93 0.98
CA GLU A 2 4.13 -11.26 -0.30
C GLU A 2 2.72 -11.61 -0.75
N LEU A 3 2.05 -10.70 -1.46
CA LEU A 3 0.73 -10.99 -2.03
C LEU A 3 0.84 -12.19 -2.97
N GLY A 4 0.08 -13.25 -2.70
CA GLY A 4 -0.04 -14.37 -3.63
C GLY A 4 -0.63 -13.90 -4.95
N ASP A 5 -0.29 -14.55 -6.05
CA ASP A 5 -0.73 -14.12 -7.39
C ASP A 5 -2.26 -13.98 -7.50
N LYS A 6 -3.01 -14.85 -6.81
CA LYS A 6 -4.48 -14.81 -6.77
C LYS A 6 -5.04 -13.58 -6.05
N GLU A 7 -4.35 -13.10 -5.02
CA GLU A 7 -4.72 -11.87 -4.31
C GLU A 7 -4.34 -10.65 -5.14
N TRP A 8 -3.21 -10.74 -5.83
CA TRP A 8 -2.77 -9.72 -6.76
C TRP A 8 -3.76 -9.52 -7.91
N GLU A 9 -4.29 -10.58 -8.52
CA GLU A 9 -5.28 -10.48 -9.62
C GLU A 9 -6.56 -9.72 -9.21
N ILE A 10 -6.92 -9.73 -7.93
CA ILE A 10 -8.10 -9.03 -7.41
C ILE A 10 -7.77 -7.56 -7.07
N ILE A 11 -6.54 -7.31 -6.61
CA ILE A 11 -6.08 -5.98 -6.17
C ILE A 11 -5.59 -5.12 -7.33
N GLU A 12 -4.90 -5.72 -8.31
CA GLU A 12 -4.38 -5.04 -9.49
C GLU A 12 -5.37 -4.08 -10.16
N PRO A 13 -6.63 -4.48 -10.45
CA PRO A 13 -7.60 -3.58 -11.08
C PRO A 13 -8.07 -2.42 -10.19
N LEU A 14 -7.83 -2.48 -8.87
CA LEU A 14 -8.14 -1.38 -7.95
C LEU A 14 -7.08 -0.30 -7.97
N LEU A 15 -5.86 -0.61 -8.43
CA LEU A 15 -4.76 0.32 -8.48
C LEU A 15 -4.85 1.17 -9.76
N PRO A 16 -4.52 2.47 -9.69
CA PRO A 16 -4.54 3.31 -10.87
C PRO A 16 -3.56 2.77 -11.92
N GLU A 17 -4.02 2.72 -13.18
CA GLU A 17 -3.18 2.36 -14.32
C GLU A 17 -1.92 3.23 -14.32
N LEU A 18 -0.77 2.59 -14.49
CA LEU A 18 0.48 3.32 -14.72
C LEU A 18 0.31 4.12 -16.01
N PRO A 19 0.63 5.43 -16.02
CA PRO A 19 0.58 6.19 -17.27
C PRO A 19 1.48 5.50 -18.29
N LYS A 20 0.88 5.11 -19.42
CA LYS A 20 1.54 4.37 -20.51
C LYS A 20 2.57 5.22 -21.23
N ASP A 21 2.42 6.54 -21.15
CA ASP A 21 3.32 7.52 -21.74
C ASP A 21 4.16 8.17 -20.64
N VAL A 22 5.40 7.71 -20.52
CA VAL A 22 6.40 8.37 -19.69
C VAL A 22 7.65 8.60 -20.52
N ARG A 23 7.82 9.84 -20.96
CA ARG A 23 9.16 10.37 -21.23
C ARG A 23 9.92 10.43 -19.90
N GLY A 24 10.63 9.36 -19.55
CA GLY A 24 11.44 9.30 -18.32
C GLY A 24 11.72 7.89 -17.81
N ARG A 25 12.13 7.81 -16.53
CA ARG A 25 12.45 6.53 -15.86
C ARG A 25 11.21 5.62 -15.83
N PRO A 26 11.32 4.34 -16.21
CA PRO A 26 10.19 3.41 -16.19
C PRO A 26 9.57 3.36 -14.80
N TRP A 27 8.24 3.38 -14.75
CA TRP A 27 7.51 3.29 -13.49
C TRP A 27 7.75 1.91 -12.89
N ARG A 28 8.03 1.87 -11.58
CA ARG A 28 8.12 0.61 -10.84
C ARG A 28 6.76 -0.06 -10.80
N GLY A 29 6.74 -1.39 -10.81
CA GLY A 29 5.50 -2.15 -10.84
C GLY A 29 4.61 -1.79 -9.66
N ASN A 30 3.31 -1.65 -9.91
CA ASN A 30 2.33 -1.38 -8.86
C ASN A 30 2.40 -2.43 -7.74
N ARG A 31 2.76 -3.69 -8.08
CA ARG A 31 2.95 -4.80 -7.14
C ARG A 31 4.10 -4.56 -6.17
N GLU A 32 5.29 -4.31 -6.70
CA GLU A 32 6.50 -4.09 -5.88
C GLU A 32 6.33 -2.89 -4.93
N VAL A 33 5.66 -1.84 -5.41
CA VAL A 33 5.34 -0.65 -4.61
C VAL A 33 4.35 -0.99 -3.50
N LEU A 34 3.27 -1.70 -3.83
CA LEU A 34 2.27 -2.10 -2.86
C LEU A 34 2.86 -3.03 -1.80
N ASP A 35 3.68 -4.00 -2.19
CA ASP A 35 4.36 -4.90 -1.24
C ASP A 35 5.26 -4.13 -0.26
N GLY A 36 5.97 -3.10 -0.74
CA GLY A 36 6.76 -2.21 0.11
C GLY A 36 5.91 -1.39 1.07
N ILE A 37 4.76 -0.87 0.61
CA ILE A 37 3.79 -0.16 1.45
C ILE A 37 3.21 -1.09 2.53
N LEU A 38 2.77 -2.29 2.14
CA LEU A 38 2.23 -3.29 3.06
C LEU A 38 3.28 -3.75 4.08
N TRP A 39 4.55 -3.83 3.69
CA TRP A 39 5.62 -4.14 4.63
C TRP A 39 5.70 -3.07 5.73
N VAL A 40 5.70 -1.78 5.37
CA VAL A 40 5.74 -0.66 6.33
C VAL A 40 4.50 -0.62 7.21
N LEU A 41 3.31 -0.79 6.63
CA LEU A 41 2.05 -0.79 7.40
C LEU A 41 1.98 -1.93 8.42
N ARG A 42 2.56 -3.09 8.07
CA ARG A 42 2.59 -4.27 8.96
C ARG A 42 3.66 -4.16 10.04
N THR A 43 4.85 -3.66 9.72
CA THR A 43 5.97 -3.59 10.68
C THR A 43 5.91 -2.34 11.56
N GLY A 44 5.22 -1.29 11.10
CA GLY A 44 5.26 0.04 11.72
C GLY A 44 6.64 0.71 11.63
N ALA A 45 7.58 0.11 10.88
CA ALA A 45 8.93 0.62 10.73
C ALA A 45 8.93 1.94 9.95
N PRO A 46 9.88 2.86 10.20
CA PRO A 46 9.98 4.07 9.41
C PRO A 46 10.29 3.71 7.95
N TRP A 47 9.79 4.51 7.00
CA TRP A 47 10.02 4.30 5.56
C TRP A 47 11.52 4.17 5.20
N ARG A 48 12.41 4.79 5.97
CA ARG A 48 13.86 4.70 5.76
C ARG A 48 14.43 3.30 5.98
N ASP A 49 13.76 2.47 6.77
CA ASP A 49 14.16 1.10 7.06
C ASP A 49 13.54 0.10 6.07
N LEU A 50 12.86 0.59 5.02
CA LEU A 50 12.32 -0.27 3.98
C LEU A 50 13.47 -1.08 3.33
N PRO A 51 13.41 -2.42 3.36
CA PRO A 51 14.45 -3.26 2.80
C PRO A 51 14.73 -2.98 1.32
N GLU A 52 16.00 -3.07 0.91
CA GLU A 52 16.45 -2.77 -0.47
C GLU A 52 15.86 -3.68 -1.55
N LYS A 53 15.25 -4.82 -1.16
CA LYS A 53 14.48 -5.67 -2.07
C LYS A 53 13.22 -5.00 -2.63
N TYR A 54 12.72 -3.97 -1.95
CA TYR A 54 11.57 -3.19 -2.40
C TYR A 54 12.03 -1.96 -3.21
N PRO A 55 11.13 -1.33 -3.97
CA PRO A 55 11.43 -0.06 -4.62
C PRO A 55 11.90 0.98 -3.60
N PRO A 56 12.65 2.02 -4.05
CA PRO A 56 13.13 3.06 -3.14
C PRO A 56 11.99 3.65 -2.30
N TYR A 57 12.20 3.75 -0.99
CA TYR A 57 11.14 4.17 -0.06
C TYR A 57 10.46 5.49 -0.42
N GLN A 58 11.18 6.40 -1.09
CA GLN A 58 10.63 7.67 -1.59
C GLN A 58 9.51 7.44 -2.61
N THR A 59 9.67 6.42 -3.47
CA THR A 59 8.65 6.01 -4.45
C THR A 59 7.45 5.42 -3.73
N CYS A 60 7.68 4.49 -2.80
CA CYS A 60 6.62 3.86 -2.02
C CYS A 60 5.83 4.88 -1.20
N HIS A 61 6.53 5.79 -0.50
CA HIS A 61 5.90 6.82 0.32
C HIS A 61 5.07 7.80 -0.52
N ARG A 62 5.59 8.26 -1.67
CA ARG A 62 4.83 9.14 -2.58
C ARG A 62 3.57 8.44 -3.10
N ARG A 63 3.66 7.17 -3.45
CA ARG A 63 2.53 6.36 -3.93
C ARG A 63 1.53 6.09 -2.83
N PHE A 64 1.99 5.80 -1.62
CA PHE A 64 1.15 5.68 -0.44
C PHE A 64 0.33 6.96 -0.21
N GLN A 65 0.96 8.13 -0.25
CA GLN A 65 0.25 9.41 -0.10
C GLN A 65 -0.79 9.63 -1.22
N GLN A 66 -0.44 9.32 -2.46
CA GLN A 66 -1.35 9.42 -3.60
C GLN A 66 -2.56 8.50 -3.45
N TRP A 67 -2.33 7.22 -3.17
CA TRP A 67 -3.37 6.19 -3.03
C TRP A 67 -4.21 6.37 -1.77
N SER A 68 -3.64 6.94 -0.71
CA SER A 68 -4.39 7.33 0.49
C SER A 68 -5.30 8.52 0.21
N SER A 69 -4.85 9.50 -0.59
CA SER A 69 -5.65 10.69 -0.91
C SER A 69 -6.77 10.41 -1.90
N ASP A 70 -6.58 9.44 -2.81
CA ASP A 70 -7.56 9.05 -3.83
C ASP A 70 -8.51 7.92 -3.35
N GLY A 71 -8.30 7.43 -2.13
CA GLY A 71 -9.10 6.32 -1.57
C GLY A 71 -8.77 4.95 -2.16
N THR A 72 -7.82 4.86 -3.09
CA THR A 72 -7.31 3.59 -3.64
C THR A 72 -6.89 2.64 -2.51
N LEU A 73 -6.15 3.15 -1.52
CA LEU A 73 -5.61 2.33 -0.44
C LEU A 73 -6.71 1.80 0.48
N GLU A 74 -7.77 2.58 0.70
CA GLU A 74 -8.94 2.15 1.47
C GLU A 74 -9.68 1.00 0.77
N ARG A 75 -9.88 1.10 -0.54
CA ARG A 75 -10.47 0.03 -1.35
C ARG A 75 -9.65 -1.26 -1.28
N VAL A 76 -8.32 -1.15 -1.42
CA VAL A 76 -7.42 -2.31 -1.32
C VAL A 76 -7.50 -2.95 0.07
N GLN A 77 -7.52 -2.17 1.15
CA GLN A 77 -7.67 -2.68 2.52
C GLN A 77 -9.01 -3.39 2.74
N MET A 78 -10.11 -2.81 2.23
CA MET A 78 -11.44 -3.40 2.34
C MET A 78 -11.50 -4.75 1.60
N THR A 79 -10.97 -4.81 0.38
CA THR A 79 -10.89 -6.06 -0.40
C THR A 79 -10.03 -7.11 0.30
N LEU A 80 -8.86 -6.73 0.84
CA LEU A 80 -8.01 -7.63 1.61
C LEU A 80 -8.73 -8.17 2.86
N THR A 81 -9.47 -7.32 3.57
CA THR A 81 -10.25 -7.72 4.74
C THR A 81 -11.33 -8.73 4.36
N GLU A 82 -12.10 -8.47 3.30
CA GLU A 82 -13.13 -9.38 2.81
C GLU A 82 -12.55 -10.74 2.37
N MET A 83 -11.38 -10.74 1.73
CA MET A 83 -10.68 -11.96 1.34
C MET A 83 -10.23 -12.78 2.55
N LEU A 84 -9.75 -12.12 3.59
CA LEU A 84 -9.32 -12.76 4.84
C LEU A 84 -10.53 -13.32 5.63
N GLU A 85 -11.65 -12.59 5.65
CA GLU A 85 -12.92 -13.04 6.22
C GLU A 85 -13.45 -14.28 5.49
N LYS A 86 -13.49 -14.26 4.16
CA LYS A 86 -13.93 -15.42 3.33
C LYS A 86 -13.07 -16.66 3.55
N ARG A 87 -11.78 -16.50 3.89
CA ARG A 87 -10.89 -17.62 4.19
C ARG A 87 -11.12 -18.27 5.56
N LYS A 88 -12.07 -17.79 6.38
CA LYS A 88 -12.39 -18.33 7.72
C LYS A 88 -11.15 -18.58 8.59
N LYS A 89 -10.12 -17.73 8.45
CA LYS A 89 -8.89 -17.78 9.23
C LYS A 89 -8.51 -16.40 9.73
N ILE A 90 -9.39 -15.73 10.49
CA ILE A 90 -8.92 -14.81 11.52
C ILE A 90 -9.77 -14.98 12.78
N ASN A 91 -9.10 -15.42 13.84
CA ASN A 91 -9.49 -15.29 15.23
C ASN A 91 -9.34 -13.79 15.56
N MET A 92 -10.44 -13.11 15.90
CA MET A 92 -10.54 -11.65 16.13
C MET A 92 -9.73 -11.13 17.35
N SER A 93 -8.65 -11.82 17.75
CA SER A 93 -7.85 -11.52 18.94
C SER A 93 -6.47 -10.91 18.62
N GLU A 94 -5.99 -10.98 17.39
CA GLU A 94 -4.57 -10.61 17.07
C GLU A 94 -4.38 -9.55 15.98
N CYS A 95 -5.43 -9.13 15.25
CA CYS A 95 -5.29 -8.17 14.14
C CYS A 95 -6.05 -6.86 14.43
N SER A 96 -5.60 -6.11 15.43
CA SER A 96 -5.98 -4.71 15.61
C SER A 96 -4.77 -3.83 15.35
N ILE A 97 -4.40 -3.67 14.07
CA ILE A 97 -3.57 -2.54 13.64
C ILE A 97 -4.54 -1.53 13.01
N ASP A 98 -5.23 -0.76 13.85
CA ASP A 98 -6.03 0.39 13.42
C ASP A 98 -5.05 1.53 13.12
N ALA A 99 -4.40 1.47 11.96
CA ALA A 99 -3.56 2.56 11.47
C ALA A 99 -4.45 3.68 10.91
N LYS A 100 -5.08 4.47 11.78
CA LYS A 100 -5.62 5.78 11.39
C LYS A 100 -4.47 6.70 11.03
N PHE A 101 -4.05 6.68 9.76
CA PHE A 101 -3.09 7.66 9.26
C PHE A 101 -3.82 8.99 9.06
N VAL A 102 -3.82 9.85 10.09
CA VAL A 102 -4.26 11.23 9.93
C VAL A 102 -3.19 11.97 9.13
N PRO A 103 -3.47 12.48 7.91
CA PRO A 103 -2.51 13.31 7.21
C PRO A 103 -2.20 14.54 8.08
N ALA A 104 -0.93 14.74 8.41
CA ALA A 104 -0.51 15.91 9.16
C ALA A 104 -0.91 17.18 8.38
N LYS A 105 -1.70 18.05 9.01
CA LYS A 105 -2.09 19.34 8.43
C LYS A 105 -0.82 20.11 8.10
N LYS A 106 -0.62 20.39 6.81
CA LYS A 106 0.47 21.22 6.29
C LYS A 106 0.43 22.55 7.06
N GLY A 107 1.50 22.85 7.81
CA GLY A 107 1.62 24.09 8.55
C GLY A 107 1.39 25.27 7.60
N VAL A 108 0.44 26.13 7.96
CA VAL A 108 0.28 27.44 7.36
C VAL A 108 1.58 28.19 7.63
N SER A 109 2.35 28.48 6.60
CA SER A 109 3.39 29.51 6.67
C SER A 109 2.68 30.85 6.81
N VAL A 110 2.85 31.47 7.97
CA VAL A 110 2.57 32.89 8.21
C VAL A 110 3.61 33.76 7.50
#